data_AF-A0A0L6JJQ7-F1
#
_entry.id   AF-A0A0L6JJQ7-F1
#
_cell.length_a   1.000
_cell.length_b   1.000
_cell.length_c   1.000
_cell.angle_alpha   90.00
_cell.angle_beta   90.00
_cell.angle_gamma   90.00
#
_symmetry.space_group_name_H-M   'P 1'
#
loop_
_entity.id
_entity.type
_entity.pdbx_description
1 polymer ?
#
loop_
_entity_poly.entity_id
_entity_poly.type
_entity_poly.pdbx_seq_one_letter_code
_entity_poly.pdbx_strand_id
1 'polypeptide(L)'
;MKKFISGITAAAMMLTISSGAIACKGNFEVKNAAPQKTKTQGVKLASKTVKALDAATEAKIKALKDAYNKEVAPLNEQLKTVTADLKAAKAAKPVDTAKVNSIKDLVTSIQKEIGTKKKALNEAIEKVKLTAEYGADAVAKMDSAKAAFEKDVAPLKEKLTALNNDLKAALKATTVDKEKVKSIKDQIKTVNNDISIKKKALASSIENIKLTAKYGADAVAKLEAAKETYNKDVAAVNEKIKKANADLKAALKEKTKNKETIKTTSKQLLTLYKELKDKKTAYEALVKSIKTTAAAAKKA
;
A
#
# COMPACT_ATOMS: atom_id res chain seq x y z
N MET A 1 44.20 -16.15 -13.75
CA MET A 1 44.11 -17.12 -12.63
C MET A 1 43.28 -16.45 -11.54
N LYS A 2 42.16 -16.94 -11.00
CA LYS A 2 41.66 -18.30 -10.69
C LYS A 2 40.13 -18.35 -10.84
N LYS A 3 39.62 -19.51 -11.25
CA LYS A 3 38.21 -19.92 -11.20
C LYS A 3 37.90 -20.58 -9.85
N PHE A 4 36.72 -20.37 -9.29
CA PHE A 4 36.01 -21.19 -8.28
C PHE A 4 34.52 -20.79 -8.41
N ILE A 5 33.55 -21.56 -8.93
CA ILE A 5 33.00 -22.90 -8.64
C ILE A 5 32.41 -23.07 -7.22
N SER A 6 31.06 -23.04 -7.21
CA SER A 6 30.05 -23.79 -6.45
C SER A 6 30.02 -23.82 -4.92
N GLY A 7 28.80 -23.79 -4.37
CA GLY A 7 28.50 -24.33 -3.04
C GLY A 7 27.12 -23.95 -2.50
N ILE A 8 26.08 -24.69 -2.92
CA ILE A 8 24.78 -24.74 -2.22
C ILE A 8 25.02 -25.38 -0.85
N THR A 9 24.51 -24.80 0.24
CA THR A 9 24.34 -25.55 1.51
C THR A 9 22.98 -25.25 2.10
N ALA A 10 22.12 -26.27 2.06
CA ALA A 10 20.90 -26.37 2.85
C ALA A 10 21.28 -26.65 4.31
N ALA A 11 20.68 -25.93 5.26
CA ALA A 11 20.76 -26.23 6.68
C ALA A 11 19.36 -26.60 7.17
N ALA A 12 19.18 -27.89 7.43
CA ALA A 12 18.06 -28.45 8.16
C ALA A 12 18.15 -28.05 9.64
N MET A 13 17.02 -27.66 10.24
CA MET A 13 16.88 -27.61 11.69
C MET A 13 15.73 -28.53 12.10
N MET A 14 16.11 -29.74 12.54
CA MET A 14 15.29 -30.63 13.35
C MET A 14 15.19 -30.05 14.77
N LEU A 15 13.98 -30.04 15.33
CA LEU A 15 13.78 -29.88 16.77
C LEU A 15 12.74 -30.89 17.23
N THR A 16 13.26 -31.96 17.82
CA THR A 16 12.56 -33.06 18.49
C THR A 16 12.18 -32.61 19.90
N ILE A 17 10.93 -32.80 20.35
CA ILE A 17 10.62 -33.03 21.77
C ILE A 17 9.46 -34.03 21.93
N SER A 18 9.86 -35.21 22.43
CA SER A 18 9.25 -36.20 23.33
C SER A 18 7.76 -36.57 23.30
N SER A 19 7.56 -37.88 23.21
CA SER A 19 6.38 -38.68 23.54
C SER A 19 5.83 -38.45 24.96
N GLY A 20 4.51 -38.32 25.05
CA GLY A 20 3.73 -38.56 26.26
C GLY A 20 2.50 -39.39 25.90
N ALA A 21 2.48 -40.65 26.33
CA ALA A 21 1.36 -41.56 26.15
C ALA A 21 0.22 -41.21 27.12
N ILE A 22 -1.01 -41.10 26.60
CA ILE A 22 -2.23 -41.33 27.39
C ILE A 22 -3.04 -42.38 26.64
N ALA A 23 -3.09 -43.57 27.22
CA ALA A 23 -4.04 -44.60 26.87
C ALA A 23 -5.40 -44.26 27.51
N CYS A 24 -6.46 -44.26 26.71
CA CYS A 24 -7.81 -44.57 27.15
C CYS A 24 -8.45 -45.46 26.08
N LYS A 25 -8.49 -46.77 26.36
CA LYS A 25 -9.40 -47.72 25.73
C LYS A 25 -10.80 -47.44 26.28
N GLY A 26 -11.76 -47.26 25.38
CA GLY A 26 -13.19 -47.26 25.71
C GLY A 26 -14.00 -47.37 24.43
N ASN A 27 -14.49 -48.57 24.13
CA ASN A 27 -15.52 -48.79 23.12
C ASN A 27 -16.80 -48.06 23.56
N PHE A 28 -17.38 -47.22 22.72
CA PHE A 28 -18.83 -47.03 22.73
C PHE A 28 -19.39 -46.63 21.36
N GLU A 29 -20.57 -47.16 21.12
CA GLU A 29 -21.29 -47.34 19.87
C GLU A 29 -21.71 -46.04 19.18
N VAL A 30 -21.81 -46.12 17.85
CA VAL A 30 -22.58 -45.17 17.04
C VAL A 30 -24.07 -45.37 17.33
N LYS A 31 -24.67 -44.45 18.09
CA LYS A 31 -26.13 -44.29 18.16
C LYS A 31 -26.52 -42.85 17.88
N ASN A 32 -27.36 -42.68 16.86
CA ASN A 32 -28.08 -41.46 16.54
C ASN A 32 -28.86 -40.95 17.77
N ALA A 33 -28.65 -39.69 18.15
CA ALA A 33 -29.55 -38.94 19.02
C ALA A 33 -29.57 -37.45 18.63
N ALA A 34 -30.77 -36.89 18.60
CA ALA A 34 -31.15 -35.55 18.16
C ALA A 34 -30.57 -34.42 19.09
N PRO A 35 -30.73 -33.13 18.73
CA PRO A 35 -29.79 -32.06 19.06
C PRO A 35 -29.92 -31.55 20.50
N GLN A 36 -28.82 -31.54 21.25
CA GLN A 36 -28.76 -30.78 22.51
C GLN A 36 -28.27 -29.35 22.27
N LYS A 37 -29.16 -28.41 22.59
CA LYS A 37 -28.91 -26.96 22.66
C LYS A 37 -27.81 -26.65 23.68
N THR A 38 -26.57 -26.44 23.24
CA THR A 38 -25.58 -25.74 24.05
C THR A 38 -25.76 -24.23 23.87
N LYS A 39 -26.21 -23.58 24.95
CA LYS A 39 -26.36 -22.12 25.04
C LYS A 39 -25.04 -21.44 24.68
N THR A 40 -25.16 -20.47 23.79
CA THR A 40 -24.15 -19.53 23.32
C THR A 40 -23.49 -18.76 24.48
N GLN A 41 -22.28 -19.16 24.87
CA GLN A 41 -21.36 -18.31 25.66
C GLN A 41 -20.12 -17.84 24.87
N GLY A 42 -20.02 -18.20 23.58
CA GLY A 42 -18.87 -17.81 22.74
C GLY A 42 -18.91 -16.42 22.07
N VAL A 43 -20.02 -15.67 22.17
CA VAL A 43 -20.19 -14.42 21.37
C VAL A 43 -19.98 -13.13 22.19
N LYS A 44 -19.97 -13.20 23.53
CA LYS A 44 -19.81 -12.00 24.39
C LYS A 44 -18.35 -11.59 24.66
N LEU A 45 -17.36 -12.45 24.44
CA LEU A 45 -15.95 -12.12 24.66
C LEU A 45 -15.34 -11.33 23.50
N ALA A 46 -15.62 -11.72 22.25
CA ALA A 46 -15.08 -11.05 21.05
C ALA A 46 -15.56 -9.59 20.89
N SER A 47 -16.76 -9.25 21.39
CA SER A 47 -17.26 -7.87 21.35
C SER A 47 -16.68 -6.97 22.43
N LYS A 48 -16.23 -7.53 23.57
CA LYS A 48 -15.58 -6.77 24.64
C LYS A 48 -14.13 -6.43 24.31
N THR A 49 -13.39 -7.35 23.68
CA THR A 49 -11.99 -7.12 23.30
C THR A 49 -11.84 -6.14 22.14
N VAL A 50 -12.73 -6.20 21.14
CA VAL A 50 -12.76 -5.20 20.04
C VAL A 50 -13.14 -3.82 20.59
N LYS A 51 -14.20 -3.71 21.42
CA LYS A 51 -14.57 -2.43 22.06
C LYS A 51 -13.48 -1.88 23.00
N ALA A 52 -12.73 -2.75 23.68
CA ALA A 52 -11.61 -2.33 24.55
C ALA A 52 -10.38 -1.88 23.74
N LEU A 53 -10.09 -2.52 22.60
CA LEU A 53 -9.05 -2.09 21.66
C LEU A 53 -9.39 -0.75 21.01
N ASP A 54 -10.65 -0.54 20.66
CA ASP A 54 -11.14 0.74 20.13
C ASP A 54 -11.05 1.83 21.21
N ALA A 55 -11.49 1.56 22.45
CA ALA A 55 -11.40 2.50 23.56
C ALA A 55 -9.94 2.86 23.94
N ALA A 56 -9.03 1.87 23.96
CA ALA A 56 -7.61 2.13 24.23
C ALA A 56 -6.94 2.94 23.11
N THR A 57 -7.34 2.71 21.85
CA THR A 57 -6.86 3.48 20.69
C THR A 57 -7.37 4.92 20.76
N GLU A 58 -8.65 5.12 21.06
CA GLU A 58 -9.25 6.43 21.25
C GLU A 58 -8.61 7.20 22.41
N ALA A 59 -8.34 6.54 23.55
CA ALA A 59 -7.66 7.14 24.69
C ALA A 59 -6.26 7.64 24.32
N LYS A 60 -5.47 6.84 23.57
CA LYS A 60 -4.15 7.26 23.06
C LYS A 60 -4.25 8.45 22.11
N ILE A 61 -5.22 8.43 21.18
CA ILE A 61 -5.46 9.55 20.25
C ILE A 61 -5.85 10.82 21.02
N LYS A 62 -6.70 10.70 22.04
CA LYS A 62 -7.08 11.82 22.89
C LYS A 62 -5.87 12.41 23.62
N ALA A 63 -5.05 11.56 24.24
CA ALA A 63 -3.82 12.00 24.92
C ALA A 63 -2.87 12.76 23.97
N LEU A 64 -2.72 12.30 22.73
CA LEU A 64 -1.92 13.00 21.71
C LEU A 64 -2.49 14.39 21.38
N LYS A 65 -3.82 14.50 21.21
CA LYS A 65 -4.49 15.79 20.95
C LYS A 65 -4.35 16.74 22.14
N ASP A 66 -4.50 16.24 23.36
CA ASP A 66 -4.36 17.03 24.58
C ASP A 66 -2.93 17.57 24.72
N ALA A 67 -1.92 16.72 24.46
CA ALA A 67 -0.52 17.13 24.44
C ALA A 67 -0.24 18.20 23.37
N TYR A 68 -0.73 18.01 22.14
CA TYR A 68 -0.62 19.01 21.06
C TYR A 68 -1.26 20.35 21.45
N ASN A 69 -2.47 20.32 22.01
CA ASN A 69 -3.16 21.53 22.42
C ASN A 69 -2.38 22.29 23.50
N LYS A 70 -1.77 21.57 24.45
CA LYS A 70 -0.91 22.17 25.49
C LYS A 70 0.32 22.86 24.90
N GLU A 71 0.97 22.24 23.91
CA GLU A 71 2.15 22.82 23.25
C GLU A 71 1.82 23.99 22.32
N VAL A 72 0.67 23.95 21.64
CA VAL A 72 0.28 24.96 20.65
C VAL A 72 -0.46 26.15 21.27
N ALA A 73 -1.06 26.00 22.45
CA ALA A 73 -1.69 27.09 23.18
C ALA A 73 -0.79 28.34 23.33
N PRO A 74 0.46 28.26 23.85
CA PRO A 74 1.33 29.44 23.95
C PRO A 74 1.70 30.04 22.59
N LEU A 75 1.89 29.21 21.56
CA LEU A 75 2.19 29.67 20.20
C LEU A 75 1.00 30.41 19.58
N ASN A 76 -0.23 29.94 19.80
CA ASN A 76 -1.44 30.62 19.35
C ASN A 76 -1.63 31.98 20.03
N GLU A 77 -1.33 32.08 21.33
CA GLU A 77 -1.37 33.36 22.04
C GLU A 77 -0.29 34.32 21.53
N GLN A 78 0.95 33.84 21.34
CA GLN A 78 2.01 34.64 20.69
C GLN A 78 1.59 35.11 19.29
N LEU A 79 1.00 34.23 18.48
CA LEU A 79 0.54 34.57 17.14
C LEU A 79 -0.52 35.68 17.17
N LYS A 80 -1.46 35.64 18.12
CA LYS A 80 -2.47 36.71 18.30
C LYS A 80 -1.79 38.04 18.63
N THR A 81 -0.89 38.06 19.61
CA THR A 81 -0.17 39.26 20.03
C THR A 81 0.65 39.87 18.88
N VAL A 82 1.49 39.06 18.22
CA VAL A 82 2.34 39.53 17.11
C VAL A 82 1.51 39.98 15.91
N THR A 83 0.33 39.38 15.68
CA THR A 83 -0.60 39.84 14.64
C THR A 83 -1.23 41.20 14.99
N ALA A 84 -1.53 41.45 16.27
CA ALA A 84 -1.99 42.76 16.72
C ALA A 84 -0.88 43.82 16.56
N ASP A 85 0.36 43.48 16.93
CA ASP A 85 1.53 44.34 16.75
C ASP A 85 1.76 44.67 15.26
N LEU A 86 1.57 43.69 14.38
CA LEU A 86 1.64 43.91 12.93
C LEU A 86 0.59 44.92 12.46
N LYS A 87 -0.62 44.82 12.98
CA LYS A 87 -1.72 45.74 12.64
C LYS A 87 -1.41 47.16 13.15
N ALA A 88 -0.90 47.29 14.36
CA ALA A 88 -0.48 48.56 14.94
C ALA A 88 0.70 49.19 14.16
N ALA A 89 1.73 48.40 13.84
CA ALA A 89 2.90 48.86 13.07
C ALA A 89 2.53 49.35 11.67
N LYS A 90 1.54 48.72 11.01
CA LYS A 90 0.99 49.17 9.73
C LYS A 90 0.16 50.46 9.83
N ALA A 91 -0.42 50.73 10.99
CA ALA A 91 -1.25 51.91 11.21
C ALA A 91 -0.45 53.15 11.66
N ALA A 92 0.80 52.96 12.10
CA ALA A 92 1.70 54.05 12.50
C ALA A 92 2.03 54.99 11.32
N LYS A 93 2.24 56.28 11.62
CA LYS A 93 2.69 57.28 10.63
C LYS A 93 3.92 58.04 11.16
N PRO A 94 5.07 58.01 10.46
CA PRO A 94 5.34 57.21 9.25
C PRO A 94 5.36 55.70 9.54
N VAL A 95 5.10 54.87 8.53
CA VAL A 95 5.20 53.40 8.63
C VAL A 95 6.67 53.00 8.61
N ASP A 96 7.13 52.30 9.65
CA ASP A 96 8.42 51.64 9.65
C ASP A 96 8.33 50.29 8.92
N THR A 97 8.74 50.28 7.65
CA THR A 97 8.70 49.11 6.78
C THR A 97 9.61 47.98 7.26
N ALA A 98 10.75 48.31 7.90
CA ALA A 98 11.67 47.31 8.44
C ALA A 98 11.04 46.59 9.63
N LYS A 99 10.43 47.34 10.56
CA LYS A 99 9.67 46.76 11.68
C LYS A 99 8.49 45.92 11.21
N VAL A 100 7.72 46.39 10.23
CA VAL A 100 6.61 45.61 9.64
C VAL A 100 7.08 44.29 9.05
N ASN A 101 8.20 44.28 8.32
CA ASN A 101 8.75 43.05 7.74
C ASN A 101 9.26 42.09 8.81
N SER A 102 9.98 42.59 9.83
CA SER A 102 10.41 41.76 10.96
C SER A 102 9.23 41.09 11.67
N ILE A 103 8.13 41.82 11.91
CA ILE A 103 6.93 41.25 12.54
C ILE A 103 6.27 40.20 11.62
N LYS A 104 6.22 40.41 10.29
CA LYS A 104 5.70 39.40 9.34
C LYS A 104 6.51 38.11 9.35
N ASP A 105 7.83 38.22 9.47
CA ASP A 105 8.72 37.06 9.54
C ASP A 105 8.45 36.26 10.82
N LEU A 106 8.25 36.94 11.95
CA LEU A 106 7.83 36.30 13.22
C LEU A 106 6.48 35.59 13.09
N VAL A 107 5.46 36.24 12.51
CA VAL A 107 4.15 35.61 12.23
C VAL A 107 4.32 34.33 11.42
N THR A 108 5.10 34.39 10.35
CA THR A 108 5.35 33.26 9.45
C THR A 108 6.09 32.12 10.17
N SER A 109 7.06 32.47 11.01
CA SER A 109 7.82 31.51 11.82
C SER A 109 6.91 30.75 12.80
N ILE A 110 6.08 31.48 13.56
CA ILE A 110 5.13 30.87 14.52
C ILE A 110 4.12 29.97 13.78
N GLN A 111 3.56 30.42 12.66
CA GLN A 111 2.65 29.62 11.84
C GLN A 111 3.31 28.33 11.32
N LYS A 112 4.58 28.41 10.90
CA LYS A 112 5.35 27.25 10.44
C LYS A 112 5.59 26.25 11.58
N GLU A 113 5.88 26.74 12.78
CA GLU A 113 6.05 25.88 13.96
C GLU A 113 4.75 25.15 14.33
N ILE A 114 3.63 25.87 14.39
CA ILE A 114 2.30 25.28 14.62
C ILE A 114 2.00 24.22 13.54
N GLY A 115 2.27 24.53 12.27
CA GLY A 115 2.11 23.60 11.15
C GLY A 115 2.95 22.33 11.32
N THR A 116 4.19 22.46 11.78
CA THR A 116 5.11 21.35 12.04
C THR A 116 4.58 20.45 13.17
N LYS A 117 4.14 21.04 14.29
CA LYS A 117 3.53 20.30 15.40
C LYS A 117 2.24 19.59 14.97
N LYS A 118 1.42 20.23 14.13
CA LYS A 118 0.17 19.63 13.61
C LYS A 118 0.46 18.43 12.70
N LYS A 119 1.50 18.52 11.87
CA LYS A 119 1.95 17.40 11.03
C LYS A 119 2.41 16.22 11.90
N ALA A 120 3.24 16.48 12.92
CA ALA A 120 3.69 15.45 13.85
C ALA A 120 2.53 14.77 14.60
N LEU A 121 1.53 15.55 15.06
CA LEU A 121 0.31 15.00 15.66
C LEU A 121 -0.40 14.02 14.72
N ASN A 122 -0.61 14.42 13.46
CA ASN A 122 -1.31 13.59 12.48
C ASN A 122 -0.55 12.28 12.21
N GLU A 123 0.77 12.34 12.07
CA GLU A 123 1.63 11.16 11.89
C GLU A 123 1.55 10.23 13.10
N ALA A 124 1.58 10.76 14.32
CA ALA A 124 1.45 9.98 15.54
C ALA A 124 0.07 9.29 15.66
N ILE A 125 -1.01 10.02 15.33
CA ILE A 125 -2.37 9.46 15.30
C ILE A 125 -2.48 8.35 14.25
N GLU A 126 -1.93 8.56 13.05
CA GLU A 126 -1.93 7.53 11.99
C GLU A 126 -1.18 6.28 12.46
N LYS A 127 -0.01 6.44 13.09
CA LYS A 127 0.76 5.32 13.64
C LYS A 127 -0.01 4.54 14.71
N VAL A 128 -0.72 5.23 15.60
CA VAL A 128 -1.59 4.60 16.61
C VAL A 128 -2.68 3.78 15.93
N LYS A 129 -3.36 4.33 14.92
CA LYS A 129 -4.41 3.62 14.17
C LYS A 129 -3.86 2.40 13.43
N LEU A 130 -2.74 2.54 12.73
CA LEU A 130 -2.10 1.44 12.02
C LEU A 130 -1.65 0.34 12.98
N THR A 131 -1.14 0.71 14.16
CA THR A 131 -0.72 -0.25 15.19
C THR A 131 -1.92 -1.01 15.75
N ALA A 132 -3.05 -0.34 15.95
CA ALA A 132 -4.29 -1.00 16.38
C ALA A 132 -4.82 -1.96 15.31
N GLU A 133 -4.74 -1.59 14.02
CA GLU A 133 -5.27 -2.39 12.92
C GLU A 133 -4.36 -3.56 12.52
N TYR A 134 -3.04 -3.36 12.49
CA TYR A 134 -2.07 -4.30 11.93
C TYR A 134 -1.04 -4.82 12.94
N GLY A 135 -0.97 -4.25 14.14
CA GLY A 135 0.04 -4.59 15.15
C GLY A 135 1.36 -3.82 14.99
N ALA A 136 2.12 -3.75 16.08
CA ALA A 136 3.36 -2.96 16.16
C ALA A 136 4.45 -3.48 15.19
N ASP A 137 4.60 -4.79 15.05
CA ASP A 137 5.61 -5.39 14.17
C ASP A 137 5.38 -5.05 12.69
N ALA A 138 4.11 -5.03 12.27
CA ALA A 138 3.74 -4.67 10.91
C ALA A 138 4.06 -3.19 10.65
N VAL A 139 3.72 -2.31 11.59
CA VAL A 139 4.06 -0.89 11.51
C VAL A 139 5.57 -0.66 11.48
N ALA A 140 6.33 -1.38 12.29
CA ALA A 140 7.79 -1.31 12.27
C ALA A 140 8.37 -1.70 10.90
N LYS A 141 7.88 -2.79 10.30
CA LYS A 141 8.25 -3.19 8.93
C LYS A 141 7.87 -2.13 7.89
N MET A 142 6.70 -1.51 8.02
CA MET A 142 6.28 -0.41 7.13
C MET A 142 7.21 0.80 7.25
N ASP A 143 7.59 1.18 8.47
CA ASP A 143 8.52 2.28 8.72
C ASP A 143 9.92 1.96 8.15
N SER A 144 10.41 0.73 8.33
CA SER A 144 11.67 0.27 7.71
C SER A 144 11.63 0.32 6.17
N ALA A 145 10.52 -0.10 5.56
CA ALA A 145 10.36 -0.05 4.10
C ALA A 145 10.35 1.40 3.57
N LYS A 146 9.68 2.32 4.26
CA LYS A 146 9.71 3.75 3.94
C LYS A 146 11.12 4.33 4.07
N ALA A 147 11.84 3.99 5.14
CA ALA A 147 13.21 4.45 5.37
C ALA A 147 14.17 3.95 4.26
N ALA A 148 14.05 2.68 3.88
CA ALA A 148 14.83 2.12 2.77
C ALA A 148 14.51 2.83 1.45
N PHE A 149 13.23 3.09 1.16
CA PHE A 149 12.82 3.84 -0.03
C PHE A 149 13.42 5.26 -0.06
N GLU A 150 13.40 6.00 1.06
CA GLU A 150 13.98 7.35 1.08
C GLU A 150 15.49 7.31 0.86
N LYS A 151 16.20 6.33 1.44
CA LYS A 151 17.63 6.12 1.17
C LYS A 151 17.91 5.83 -0.30
N ASP A 152 17.09 4.99 -0.93
CA ASP A 152 17.21 4.62 -2.34
C ASP A 152 16.91 5.76 -3.31
N VAL A 153 16.00 6.65 -2.94
CA VAL A 153 15.50 7.73 -3.80
C VAL A 153 16.26 9.04 -3.57
N ALA A 154 16.91 9.23 -2.43
CA ALA A 154 17.76 10.40 -2.16
C ALA A 154 18.75 10.74 -3.30
N PRO A 155 19.60 9.81 -3.78
CA PRO A 155 20.54 10.11 -4.87
C PRO A 155 19.82 10.44 -6.19
N LEU A 156 18.63 9.87 -6.43
CA LEU A 156 17.82 10.20 -7.61
C LEU A 156 17.21 11.61 -7.52
N LYS A 157 16.77 12.03 -6.34
CA LYS A 157 16.28 13.40 -6.08
C LYS A 157 17.40 14.43 -6.26
N GLU A 158 18.61 14.11 -5.80
CA GLU A 158 19.80 14.95 -6.01
C GLU A 158 20.14 15.06 -7.50
N LYS A 159 20.22 13.92 -8.21
CA LYS A 159 20.42 13.90 -9.67
C LYS A 159 19.35 14.69 -10.42
N LEU A 160 18.08 14.56 -10.02
CA LEU A 160 16.98 15.31 -10.61
C LEU A 160 17.14 16.82 -10.40
N THR A 161 17.61 17.23 -9.22
CA THR A 161 17.88 18.63 -8.90
C THR A 161 19.01 19.19 -9.77
N ALA A 162 20.12 18.45 -9.89
CA ALA A 162 21.24 18.81 -10.76
C ALA A 162 20.81 18.96 -12.22
N LEU A 163 20.10 17.97 -12.78
CA LEU A 163 19.60 18.02 -14.15
C LEU A 163 18.64 19.19 -14.40
N ASN A 164 17.79 19.53 -13.42
CA ASN A 164 16.91 20.70 -13.54
C ASN A 164 17.70 22.02 -13.53
N ASN A 165 18.78 22.10 -12.76
CA ASN A 165 19.67 23.26 -12.78
C ASN A 165 20.42 23.36 -14.11
N ASP A 166 20.93 22.24 -14.63
CA ASP A 166 21.57 22.18 -15.95
C ASP A 166 20.60 22.58 -17.07
N LEU A 167 19.34 22.14 -16.98
CA LEU A 167 18.29 22.54 -17.93
C LEU A 167 18.04 24.05 -17.87
N LYS A 168 17.93 24.62 -16.67
CA LYS A 168 17.76 26.08 -16.49
C LYS A 168 18.96 26.84 -17.05
N ALA A 169 20.18 26.36 -16.84
CA ALA A 169 21.39 26.98 -17.36
C ALA A 169 21.45 26.90 -18.89
N ALA A 170 21.15 25.73 -19.48
CA ALA A 170 21.13 25.54 -20.93
C ALA A 170 20.08 26.43 -21.64
N LEU A 171 18.95 26.67 -21.00
CA LEU A 171 17.91 27.57 -21.51
C LEU A 171 18.25 29.07 -21.39
N LYS A 172 19.19 29.43 -20.51
CA LYS A 172 19.67 30.81 -20.32
C LYS A 172 20.91 31.15 -21.15
N ALA A 173 21.51 30.16 -21.83
CA ALA A 173 22.67 30.38 -22.66
C ALA A 173 22.35 31.29 -23.86
N THR A 174 23.31 32.12 -24.26
CA THR A 174 23.19 33.04 -25.41
C THR A 174 22.78 32.34 -26.69
N THR A 175 23.22 31.09 -26.86
CA THR A 175 22.76 30.19 -27.93
C THR A 175 22.27 28.89 -27.29
N VAL A 176 20.98 28.59 -27.48
CA VAL A 176 20.38 27.37 -26.93
C VAL A 176 20.71 26.19 -27.82
N ASP A 177 21.51 25.27 -27.29
CA ASP A 177 21.73 23.96 -27.89
C ASP A 177 20.48 23.07 -27.66
N LYS A 178 19.70 22.90 -28.73
CA LYS A 178 18.46 22.10 -28.70
C LYS A 178 18.73 20.63 -28.42
N GLU A 179 19.86 20.07 -28.86
CA GLU A 179 20.20 18.67 -28.64
C GLU A 179 20.58 18.42 -27.18
N LYS A 180 21.39 19.31 -26.60
CA LYS A 180 21.72 19.27 -25.17
C LYS A 180 20.47 19.41 -24.30
N VAL A 181 19.57 20.35 -24.62
CA VAL A 181 18.29 20.52 -23.91
C VAL A 181 17.42 19.25 -24.02
N LYS A 182 17.34 18.64 -25.20
CA LYS A 182 16.60 17.39 -25.41
C LYS A 182 17.19 16.25 -24.58
N SER A 183 18.51 16.09 -24.59
CA SER A 183 19.23 15.07 -23.80
C SER A 183 18.95 15.23 -22.30
N ILE A 184 19.06 16.44 -21.74
CA ILE A 184 18.77 16.70 -20.32
C ILE A 184 17.30 16.38 -19.99
N LYS A 185 16.36 16.76 -20.85
CA LYS A 185 14.93 16.44 -20.64
C LYS A 185 14.68 14.93 -20.65
N ASP A 186 15.31 14.18 -21.55
CA ASP A 186 15.16 12.74 -21.61
C ASP A 186 15.78 12.06 -20.37
N GLN A 187 16.92 12.55 -19.86
CA GLN A 187 17.48 12.10 -18.59
C GLN A 187 16.56 12.38 -17.39
N ILE A 188 15.93 13.57 -17.33
CA ILE A 188 14.94 13.91 -16.30
C ILE A 188 13.76 12.93 -16.33
N LYS A 189 13.24 12.58 -17.51
CA LYS A 189 12.16 11.59 -17.66
C LYS A 189 12.58 10.23 -17.12
N THR A 190 13.79 9.78 -17.45
CA THR A 190 14.33 8.49 -16.95
C THR A 190 14.41 8.49 -15.42
N VAL A 191 15.00 9.52 -14.81
CA VAL A 191 15.09 9.61 -13.35
C VAL A 191 13.71 9.65 -12.69
N ASN A 192 12.76 10.40 -13.25
CA ASN A 192 11.38 10.42 -12.75
C ASN A 192 10.69 9.06 -12.88
N ASN A 193 10.93 8.32 -13.96
CA ASN A 193 10.41 6.97 -14.13
C ASN A 193 10.98 6.01 -13.09
N ASP A 194 12.29 6.07 -12.81
CA ASP A 194 12.94 5.25 -11.79
C ASP A 194 12.35 5.51 -10.39
N ILE A 195 12.16 6.79 -10.03
CA ILE A 195 11.49 7.17 -8.77
C ILE A 195 10.07 6.62 -8.73
N SER A 196 9.32 6.71 -9.83
CA SER A 196 7.95 6.19 -9.94
C SER A 196 7.89 4.67 -9.77
N ILE A 197 8.82 3.93 -10.37
CA ILE A 197 8.94 2.47 -10.21
C ILE A 197 9.23 2.11 -8.75
N LYS A 198 10.21 2.78 -8.12
CA LYS A 198 10.53 2.57 -6.70
C LYS A 198 9.33 2.90 -5.80
N LYS A 199 8.54 3.93 -6.12
CA LYS A 199 7.33 4.30 -5.36
C LYS A 199 6.25 3.23 -5.47
N LYS A 200 6.05 2.65 -6.66
CA LYS A 200 5.14 1.51 -6.85
C LYS A 200 5.61 0.28 -6.07
N ALA A 201 6.91 -0.01 -6.07
CA ALA A 201 7.48 -1.11 -5.30
C ALA A 201 7.27 -0.93 -3.79
N LEU A 202 7.47 0.28 -3.25
CA LEU A 202 7.15 0.59 -1.86
C LEU A 202 5.66 0.36 -1.57
N ALA A 203 4.76 0.87 -2.40
CA ALA A 203 3.31 0.70 -2.21
C ALA A 203 2.92 -0.79 -2.13
N SER A 204 3.42 -1.61 -3.06
CA SER A 204 3.21 -3.06 -3.05
C SER A 204 3.78 -3.74 -1.81
N SER A 205 4.99 -3.33 -1.36
CA SER A 205 5.60 -3.86 -0.14
C SER A 205 4.77 -3.55 1.10
N ILE A 206 4.28 -2.31 1.24
CA ILE A 206 3.41 -1.90 2.34
C ILE A 206 2.08 -2.68 2.32
N GLU A 207 1.48 -2.86 1.15
CA GLU A 207 0.26 -3.67 1.00
C GLU A 207 0.49 -5.12 1.42
N ASN A 208 1.59 -5.73 0.99
CA ASN A 208 1.94 -7.10 1.37
C ASN A 208 2.15 -7.24 2.89
N ILE A 209 2.82 -6.27 3.53
CA ILE A 209 2.97 -6.24 5.00
C ILE A 209 1.60 -6.18 5.67
N LYS A 210 0.69 -5.33 5.19
CA LYS A 210 -0.68 -5.22 5.73
C LYS A 210 -1.46 -6.53 5.56
N LEU A 211 -1.41 -7.14 4.38
CA LEU A 211 -2.08 -8.42 4.12
C LEU A 211 -1.52 -9.53 4.99
N THR A 212 -0.21 -9.60 5.15
CA THR A 212 0.46 -10.59 6.01
C THR A 212 0.09 -10.39 7.46
N ALA A 213 0.05 -9.14 7.95
CA ALA A 213 -0.41 -8.84 9.30
C ALA A 213 -1.89 -9.24 9.50
N LYS A 214 -2.73 -9.06 8.49
CA LYS A 214 -4.17 -9.32 8.56
C LYS A 214 -4.52 -10.80 8.45
N TYR A 215 -3.84 -11.54 7.56
CA TYR A 215 -4.23 -12.90 7.16
C TYR A 215 -3.13 -13.95 7.38
N GLY A 216 -1.90 -13.55 7.73
CA GLY A 216 -0.75 -14.45 7.84
C GLY A 216 -0.05 -14.71 6.51
N ALA A 217 1.21 -15.14 6.58
CA ALA A 217 2.07 -15.35 5.41
C ALA A 217 1.52 -16.44 4.47
N ASP A 218 1.02 -17.55 5.03
CA ASP A 218 0.48 -18.66 4.24
C ASP A 218 -0.73 -18.25 3.41
N ALA A 219 -1.63 -17.44 3.98
CA ALA A 219 -2.80 -16.94 3.27
C ALA A 219 -2.38 -15.98 2.15
N VAL A 220 -1.39 -15.13 2.40
CA VAL A 220 -0.82 -14.23 1.37
C VAL A 220 -0.18 -15.04 0.24
N ALA A 221 0.60 -16.07 0.54
CA ALA A 221 1.18 -16.95 -0.46
C ALA A 221 0.10 -17.62 -1.34
N LYS A 222 -0.99 -18.10 -0.72
CA LYS A 222 -2.14 -18.66 -1.45
C LYS A 222 -2.84 -17.62 -2.33
N LEU A 223 -2.99 -16.37 -1.85
CA LEU A 223 -3.58 -15.29 -2.65
C LEU A 223 -2.72 -14.94 -3.87
N GLU A 224 -1.40 -14.86 -3.71
CA GLU A 224 -0.49 -14.61 -4.84
C GLU A 224 -0.52 -15.76 -5.85
N ALA A 225 -0.48 -17.01 -5.39
CA ALA A 225 -0.59 -18.18 -6.27
C ALA A 225 -1.93 -18.21 -7.03
N ALA A 226 -3.04 -17.87 -6.36
CA ALA A 226 -4.35 -17.77 -6.99
C ALA A 226 -4.39 -16.68 -8.06
N LYS A 227 -3.79 -15.52 -7.79
CA LYS A 227 -3.70 -14.40 -8.73
C LYS A 227 -2.83 -14.72 -9.94
N GLU A 228 -1.69 -15.38 -9.72
CA GLU A 228 -0.82 -15.84 -10.80
C GLU A 228 -1.54 -16.84 -11.72
N THR A 229 -2.23 -17.81 -11.13
CA THR A 229 -3.04 -18.80 -11.87
C THR A 229 -4.13 -18.12 -12.69
N TYR A 230 -4.89 -17.21 -12.07
CA TYR A 230 -5.92 -16.43 -12.76
C TYR A 230 -5.36 -15.63 -13.95
N ASN A 231 -4.21 -14.96 -13.75
CA ASN A 231 -3.59 -14.19 -14.83
C ASN A 231 -3.13 -15.07 -16.00
N LYS A 232 -2.55 -16.26 -15.71
CA LYS A 232 -2.17 -17.24 -16.74
C LYS A 232 -3.39 -17.73 -17.52
N ASP A 233 -4.47 -18.08 -16.82
CA ASP A 233 -5.73 -18.52 -17.43
C ASP A 233 -6.34 -17.43 -18.32
N VAL A 234 -6.42 -16.20 -17.82
CA VAL A 234 -6.95 -15.05 -18.58
C VAL A 234 -6.11 -14.77 -19.82
N ALA A 235 -4.77 -14.82 -19.71
CA ALA A 235 -3.89 -14.64 -20.86
C ALA A 235 -4.12 -15.72 -21.92
N ALA A 236 -4.22 -16.99 -21.51
CA ALA A 236 -4.49 -18.09 -22.42
C ALA A 236 -5.85 -17.95 -23.14
N VAL A 237 -6.91 -17.56 -22.43
CA VAL A 237 -8.23 -17.34 -23.05
C VAL A 237 -8.22 -16.12 -23.97
N ASN A 238 -7.55 -15.04 -23.59
CA ASN A 238 -7.42 -13.84 -24.44
C ASN A 238 -6.68 -14.13 -25.75
N GLU A 239 -5.64 -14.96 -25.74
CA GLU A 239 -4.97 -15.38 -26.98
C GLU A 239 -5.90 -16.20 -27.88
N LYS A 240 -6.74 -17.09 -27.31
CA LYS A 240 -7.79 -17.80 -28.07
C LYS A 240 -8.81 -16.83 -28.67
N ILE A 241 -9.26 -15.83 -27.91
CA ILE A 241 -10.19 -14.79 -28.40
C ILE A 241 -9.57 -13.98 -29.53
N LYS A 242 -8.31 -13.58 -29.38
CA LYS A 242 -7.56 -12.85 -30.40
C LYS A 242 -7.48 -13.64 -31.70
N LYS A 243 -7.14 -14.94 -31.62
CA LYS A 243 -7.13 -15.84 -32.77
C LYS A 243 -8.53 -15.97 -33.41
N ALA A 244 -9.56 -16.25 -32.62
CA ALA A 244 -10.93 -16.40 -33.13
C ALA A 244 -11.46 -15.11 -33.78
N ASN A 245 -11.12 -13.94 -33.24
CA ASN A 245 -11.45 -12.65 -33.86
C ASN A 245 -10.72 -12.44 -35.19
N ALA A 246 -9.45 -12.84 -35.30
CA ALA A 246 -8.70 -12.79 -36.55
C ALA A 246 -9.32 -13.73 -37.61
N ASP A 247 -9.67 -14.97 -37.21
CA ASP A 247 -10.33 -15.95 -38.07
C ASP A 247 -11.71 -15.45 -38.54
N LEU A 248 -12.51 -14.84 -37.64
CA LEU A 248 -13.79 -14.22 -37.98
C LEU A 248 -13.62 -13.06 -38.98
N LYS A 249 -12.63 -12.19 -38.73
CA LYS A 249 -12.33 -11.06 -39.62
C LYS A 249 -11.88 -11.53 -41.01
N ALA A 250 -11.14 -12.64 -41.09
CA ALA A 250 -10.76 -13.25 -42.36
C ALA A 250 -11.98 -13.83 -43.09
N ALA A 251 -12.82 -14.60 -42.41
CA ALA A 251 -14.03 -15.21 -42.98
C ALA A 251 -15.04 -14.17 -43.49
N LEU A 252 -15.15 -13.01 -42.82
CA LEU A 252 -16.01 -11.90 -43.25
C LEU A 252 -15.52 -11.19 -44.52
N LYS A 253 -14.24 -11.32 -44.88
CA LYS A 253 -13.66 -10.72 -46.09
C LYS A 253 -13.77 -11.62 -47.32
N GLU A 254 -13.99 -12.91 -47.15
CA GLU A 254 -14.20 -13.83 -48.27
C GLU A 254 -15.57 -13.63 -48.92
N LYS A 255 -15.59 -13.55 -50.26
CA LYS A 255 -16.81 -13.39 -51.07
C LYS A 255 -17.65 -14.67 -51.20
N THR A 256 -17.09 -15.84 -50.87
CA THR A 256 -17.77 -17.15 -50.93
C THR A 256 -18.55 -17.42 -49.64
N LYS A 257 -19.59 -18.27 -49.69
CA LYS A 257 -20.57 -18.55 -48.62
C LYS A 257 -19.93 -19.10 -47.31
N ASN A 258 -19.20 -18.26 -46.57
CA ASN A 258 -18.54 -18.63 -45.31
C ASN A 258 -19.46 -18.47 -44.08
N LYS A 259 -20.79 -18.54 -44.30
CA LYS A 259 -21.84 -18.27 -43.30
C LYS A 259 -21.77 -19.23 -42.11
N GLU A 260 -21.46 -20.50 -42.36
CA GLU A 260 -21.36 -21.50 -41.29
C GLU A 260 -20.08 -21.33 -40.46
N THR A 261 -18.96 -20.97 -41.08
CA THR A 261 -17.73 -20.60 -40.38
C THR A 261 -17.94 -19.37 -39.50
N ILE A 262 -18.56 -18.31 -40.03
CA ILE A 262 -18.88 -17.09 -39.26
C ILE A 262 -19.75 -17.43 -38.06
N LYS A 263 -20.80 -18.24 -38.24
CA LYS A 263 -21.71 -18.68 -37.17
C LYS A 263 -20.96 -19.49 -36.10
N THR A 264 -20.09 -20.41 -36.52
CA THR A 264 -19.30 -21.26 -35.63
C THR A 264 -18.29 -20.46 -34.82
N THR A 265 -17.50 -19.59 -35.48
CA THR A 265 -16.52 -18.73 -34.81
C THR A 265 -17.18 -17.73 -33.87
N SER A 266 -18.35 -17.18 -34.24
CA SER A 266 -19.13 -16.30 -33.36
C SER A 266 -19.62 -17.02 -32.09
N LYS A 267 -20.08 -18.27 -32.22
CA LYS A 267 -20.44 -19.11 -31.04
C LYS A 267 -19.22 -19.43 -30.17
N GLN A 268 -18.07 -19.73 -30.77
CA GLN A 268 -16.82 -19.95 -30.03
C GLN A 268 -16.41 -18.70 -29.25
N LEU A 269 -16.49 -17.51 -29.86
CA LEU A 269 -16.20 -16.24 -29.17
C LEU A 269 -17.10 -16.03 -27.96
N LEU A 270 -18.42 -16.23 -28.10
CA LEU A 270 -19.37 -16.15 -26.97
C LEU A 270 -18.99 -17.12 -25.83
N THR A 271 -18.55 -18.33 -26.19
CA THR A 271 -18.11 -19.35 -25.23
C THR A 271 -16.85 -18.90 -24.49
N LEU A 272 -15.85 -18.37 -25.21
CA LEU A 272 -14.60 -17.87 -24.61
C LEU A 272 -14.83 -16.64 -23.72
N TYR A 273 -15.73 -15.73 -24.11
CA TYR A 273 -16.10 -14.60 -23.24
C TYR A 273 -16.82 -15.06 -21.97
N LYS A 274 -17.65 -16.10 -22.06
CA LYS A 274 -18.25 -16.73 -20.87
C LYS A 274 -17.17 -17.37 -20.00
N GLU A 275 -16.22 -18.09 -20.59
CA GLU A 275 -15.08 -18.67 -19.87
C GLU A 275 -14.30 -17.61 -19.08
N LEU A 276 -13.99 -16.45 -19.67
CA LEU A 276 -13.36 -15.33 -18.95
C LEU A 276 -14.16 -14.88 -17.72
N LYS A 277 -15.48 -14.75 -17.87
CA LYS A 277 -16.37 -14.34 -16.78
C LYS A 277 -16.40 -15.40 -15.66
N ASP A 278 -16.45 -16.68 -16.03
CA ASP A 278 -16.46 -17.78 -15.07
C ASP A 278 -15.13 -17.87 -14.32
N LYS A 279 -14.00 -17.70 -15.02
CA LYS A 279 -12.65 -17.64 -14.41
C LYS A 279 -12.52 -16.48 -13.41
N LYS A 280 -13.04 -15.29 -13.73
CA LYS A 280 -13.07 -14.16 -12.80
C LYS A 280 -13.89 -14.48 -11.55
N THR A 281 -15.07 -15.04 -11.73
CA THR A 281 -15.97 -15.42 -10.63
C THR A 281 -15.31 -16.47 -9.71
N ALA A 282 -14.67 -17.48 -10.29
CA ALA A 282 -13.95 -18.51 -9.55
C ALA A 282 -12.77 -17.93 -8.75
N TYR A 283 -12.00 -17.03 -9.34
CA TYR A 283 -10.90 -16.32 -8.65
C TYR A 283 -11.42 -15.49 -7.46
N GLU A 284 -12.49 -14.71 -7.65
CA GLU A 284 -13.09 -13.91 -6.58
C GLU A 284 -13.61 -14.78 -5.43
N ALA A 285 -14.25 -15.92 -5.75
CA ALA A 285 -14.71 -16.88 -4.75
C ALA A 285 -13.54 -17.50 -3.97
N LEU A 286 -12.46 -17.89 -4.65
CA LEU A 286 -11.26 -18.44 -4.02
C LEU A 286 -10.59 -17.42 -3.10
N VAL A 287 -10.41 -16.17 -3.54
CA VAL A 287 -9.85 -15.08 -2.73
C VAL A 287 -10.69 -14.86 -1.47
N LYS A 288 -12.02 -14.85 -1.59
CA LYS A 288 -12.92 -14.72 -0.45
C LYS A 288 -12.73 -15.87 0.54
N SER A 289 -12.71 -17.11 0.05
CA SER A 289 -12.51 -18.32 0.86
C SER A 289 -11.18 -18.31 1.63
N ILE A 290 -10.08 -17.93 0.97
CA ILE A 290 -8.76 -17.81 1.61
C ILE A 290 -8.80 -16.79 2.75
N LYS A 291 -9.37 -15.59 2.50
CA LYS A 291 -9.45 -14.53 3.51
C LYS A 291 -10.34 -14.92 4.70
N THR A 292 -11.47 -15.58 4.46
CA THR A 292 -12.37 -16.02 5.55
C THR A 292 -11.72 -17.10 6.40
N THR A 293 -11.03 -18.05 5.79
CA THR A 293 -10.32 -19.13 6.50
C THR A 293 -9.19 -18.57 7.35
N ALA A 294 -8.38 -17.66 6.79
CA ALA A 294 -7.30 -17.00 7.50
C ALA A 294 -7.80 -16.17 8.70
N ALA A 295 -8.90 -15.43 8.53
CA ALA A 295 -9.50 -14.64 9.60
C ALA A 295 -10.08 -15.50 10.74
N ALA A 296 -10.55 -16.72 10.43
CA ALA A 296 -11.01 -17.68 11.42
C ALA A 296 -9.84 -18.27 12.21
N ALA A 297 -8.75 -18.66 11.53
CA ALA A 297 -7.56 -19.23 12.16
C ALA A 297 -6.88 -18.27 13.15
N LYS A 298 -6.94 -16.96 12.92
CA LYS A 298 -6.37 -15.95 13.84
C LYS A 298 -7.19 -15.72 15.12
N LYS A 299 -8.43 -16.21 15.17
CA LYS A 299 -9.34 -16.08 16.33
C LYS A 299 -9.38 -17.33 17.21
N ALA A 300 -8.88 -18.45 16.71
CA ALA A 300 -8.72 -19.71 17.44
C ALA A 300 -7.43 -19.67 18.26
#